data_AF-A0A251MW10-F1
#
_entry.id   AF-A0A251MW10-F1
#
_cell.length_a   1.000
_cell.length_b   1.000
_cell.length_c   1.000
_cell.angle_alpha   90.00
_cell.angle_beta   90.00
_cell.angle_gamma   90.00
#
_symmetry.space_group_name_H-M   'P 1'
#
loop_
_entity.id
_entity.type
_entity.pdbx_description
1 polymer ?
#
loop_
_entity_poly.entity_id
_entity_poly.type
_entity_poly.pdbx_seq_one_letter_code
_entity_poly.pdbx_strand_id
1 'polypeptide(L)'
;MTGAILAHEMMHAWFRLRGIRTGQLELKVEEGMCQVIGRKWLEWLEAQDRKTSSAITEHAQFQRNLIETYKYVVDMHSSYEYGHGFREAKWAVEKYKLHRTIDHILTYRKLPE
;
A
#
# COMPACT_ATOMS: atom_id res chain seq x y z
N MET A 1 8.04 2.61 10.09
CA MET A 1 6.62 3.04 10.04
C MET A 1 6.44 4.31 9.25
N THR A 2 7.17 5.40 9.56
CA THR A 2 7.15 6.65 8.77
C THR A 2 7.32 6.44 7.28
N GLY A 3 8.18 5.50 6.85
CA GLY A 3 8.34 5.17 5.43
C GLY A 3 7.10 4.57 4.77
N ALA A 4 6.29 3.77 5.48
CA ALA A 4 5.06 3.20 4.92
C ALA A 4 3.98 4.28 4.76
N ILE A 5 3.86 5.18 5.74
CA ILE A 5 2.97 6.35 5.67
C ILE A 5 3.42 7.25 4.53
N LEU A 6 4.72 7.56 4.43
CA LEU A 6 5.25 8.37 3.35
C LEU A 6 5.00 7.74 1.97
N ALA A 7 5.17 6.42 1.85
CA ALA A 7 4.89 5.70 0.60
C ALA A 7 3.40 5.78 0.22
N HIS A 8 2.50 5.72 1.21
CA HIS A 8 1.07 5.95 1.03
C HIS A 8 0.80 7.37 0.48
N GLU A 9 1.31 8.41 1.15
CA GLU A 9 1.13 9.81 0.71
C GLU A 9 1.75 10.10 -0.65
N MET A 10 2.89 9.48 -0.96
CA MET A 10 3.55 9.59 -2.27
C MET A 10 2.66 9.05 -3.40
N MET A 11 1.78 8.08 -3.13
CA MET A 11 0.86 7.58 -4.15
C MET A 11 -0.25 8.60 -4.47
N HIS A 12 -0.77 9.33 -3.47
CA HIS A 12 -1.64 10.49 -3.71
C HIS A 12 -0.93 11.54 -4.58
N ALA A 13 0.28 11.94 -4.18
CA ALA A 13 1.07 12.91 -4.93
C ALA A 13 1.33 12.44 -6.37
N TRP A 14 1.62 11.15 -6.55
CA TRP A 14 1.82 10.57 -7.88
C TRP A 14 0.56 10.67 -8.75
N PHE A 15 -0.62 10.34 -8.23
CA PHE A 15 -1.86 10.51 -8.98
C PHE A 15 -2.08 11.97 -9.42
N ARG A 16 -1.76 12.93 -8.56
CA ARG A 16 -1.84 14.37 -8.86
C ARG A 16 -0.87 14.76 -9.99
N LEU A 17 0.37 14.26 -9.95
CA LEU A 17 1.36 14.46 -11.02
C LEU A 17 0.93 13.85 -12.36
N ARG A 18 0.10 12.79 -12.32
CA ARG A 18 -0.48 12.16 -13.53
C ARG A 18 -1.80 12.78 -13.99
N GLY A 19 -2.16 13.95 -13.45
CA GLY A 19 -3.34 14.72 -13.86
C GLY A 19 -4.66 14.26 -13.25
N ILE A 20 -4.64 13.36 -12.27
CA ILE A 20 -5.82 13.03 -11.45
C ILE A 20 -5.93 14.05 -10.33
N ARG A 21 -6.85 15.01 -10.45
CA ARG A 21 -7.16 15.99 -9.39
C ARG A 21 -7.95 15.36 -8.25
N THR A 22 -7.94 16.02 -7.09
CA THR A 22 -8.71 15.61 -5.91
C THR A 22 -10.19 15.44 -6.24
N GLY A 23 -10.76 14.30 -5.83
CA GLY A 23 -12.17 13.96 -6.08
C GLY A 23 -12.47 13.36 -7.47
N GLN A 24 -11.46 13.16 -8.33
CA GLN A 24 -11.67 12.48 -9.62
C GLN A 24 -11.61 10.95 -9.55
N LEU A 25 -11.16 10.40 -8.43
CA LEU A 25 -11.27 8.98 -8.11
C LEU A 25 -12.27 8.80 -6.98
N GLU A 26 -12.99 7.68 -7.02
CA GLU A 26 -13.72 7.23 -5.83
C GLU A 26 -12.72 7.03 -4.69
N LEU A 27 -13.09 7.47 -3.48
CA LEU A 27 -12.19 7.46 -2.32
C LEU A 27 -11.61 6.06 -2.06
N LYS A 28 -12.42 5.00 -2.22
CA LYS A 28 -11.97 3.61 -2.07
C LYS A 28 -10.88 3.19 -3.06
N VAL A 29 -10.92 3.72 -4.30
CA VAL A 29 -9.93 3.42 -5.34
C VAL A 29 -8.62 4.14 -5.03
N GLU A 30 -8.72 5.42 -4.67
CA GLU A 30 -7.54 6.23 -4.35
C GLU A 30 -6.86 5.72 -3.07
N GLU A 31 -7.58 5.63 -1.96
CA GLU A 31 -7.06 5.16 -0.67
C GLU A 31 -6.62 3.70 -0.73
N GLY A 32 -7.36 2.86 -1.44
CA GLY A 32 -7.01 1.46 -1.63
C GLY A 32 -5.63 1.29 -2.28
N MET A 33 -5.35 2.06 -3.33
CA MET A 33 -4.03 2.05 -3.97
C MET A 33 -2.94 2.63 -3.07
N CYS A 34 -3.23 3.70 -2.31
CA CYS A 34 -2.26 4.29 -1.37
C CYS A 34 -1.90 3.29 -0.25
N GLN A 35 -2.88 2.56 0.29
CA GLN A 35 -2.66 1.46 1.23
C GLN A 35 -1.84 0.32 0.61
N VAL A 36 -2.08 -0.05 -0.66
CA VAL A 36 -1.26 -1.06 -1.36
C VAL A 36 0.20 -0.65 -1.44
N ILE A 37 0.50 0.62 -1.76
CA ILE A 37 1.88 1.10 -1.82
C ILE A 37 2.53 1.13 -0.43
N GLY A 38 1.82 1.61 0.60
CA GLY A 38 2.29 1.54 1.98
C GLY A 38 2.56 0.10 2.43
N ARG A 39 1.69 -0.85 2.08
CA ARG A 39 1.84 -2.28 2.38
C ARG A 39 3.04 -2.90 1.67
N LYS A 40 3.32 -2.53 0.42
CA LYS A 40 4.50 -2.97 -0.34
C LYS A 40 5.81 -2.44 0.25
N TRP A 41 5.81 -1.22 0.76
CA TRP A 41 6.96 -0.68 1.50
C TRP A 41 7.31 -1.54 2.72
N LEU A 42 6.29 -1.97 3.48
CA LEU A 42 6.48 -2.85 4.64
C LEU A 42 7.05 -4.22 4.26
N GLU A 43 6.57 -4.80 3.15
CA GLU A 43 7.09 -6.07 2.61
C GLU A 43 8.55 -5.96 2.19
N TRP A 44 8.91 -4.84 1.54
CA TRP A 44 10.29 -4.56 1.19
C TRP A 44 11.16 -4.42 2.44
N LEU A 45 10.71 -3.65 3.44
CA LEU A 45 11.45 -3.44 4.68
C LEU A 45 11.69 -4.75 5.45
N GLU A 46 10.68 -5.61 5.53
CA GLU A 46 10.80 -6.95 6.12
C GLU A 46 11.81 -7.81 5.37
N ALA A 47 11.80 -7.77 4.02
CA ALA A 47 12.75 -8.52 3.21
C ALA A 47 14.20 -8.00 3.35
N GLN A 48 14.39 -6.71 3.64
CA GLN A 48 15.72 -6.15 3.93
C GLN A 48 16.25 -6.64 5.29
N ASP A 49 15.44 -6.62 6.35
CA ASP A 49 15.87 -7.10 7.69
C ASP A 49 16.36 -8.55 7.63
N ARG A 50 15.65 -9.42 6.89
CA ARG A 50 16.05 -10.83 6.70
C ARG A 50 17.37 -11.01 5.97
N LYS A 51 17.80 -10.04 5.15
CA LYS A 51 19.08 -10.10 4.41
C LYS A 51 20.26 -9.61 5.22
N THR A 52 20.03 -8.69 6.16
CA THR A 52 21.11 -8.00 6.90
C THR A 52 21.38 -8.56 8.29
N SER A 53 20.43 -9.29 8.89
CA SER A 53 20.50 -9.65 10.31
C SER A 53 20.94 -11.09 10.54
N SER A 54 22.19 -11.28 11.01
CA SER A 54 22.67 -12.55 11.61
C SER A 54 22.55 -12.59 13.14
N ALA A 55 22.30 -11.45 13.79
CA ALA A 55 22.19 -11.32 15.24
C ALA A 55 20.78 -10.86 15.66
N ILE A 56 20.13 -11.62 16.55
CA ILE A 56 18.83 -11.26 17.13
C ILE A 56 19.06 -10.28 18.28
N THR A 57 18.96 -8.99 17.99
CA THR A 57 18.88 -7.94 19.03
C THR A 57 17.42 -7.68 19.41
N GLU A 58 17.17 -7.22 20.63
CA GLU A 58 15.83 -6.83 21.08
C GLU A 58 15.21 -5.75 20.16
N HIS A 59 16.04 -4.80 19.71
CA HIS A 59 15.61 -3.76 18.78
C HIS A 59 15.14 -4.33 17.44
N ALA A 60 15.89 -5.27 16.87
CA ALA A 60 15.50 -5.92 15.62
C ALA A 60 14.20 -6.72 15.77
N GLN A 61 14.01 -7.40 16.90
CA GLN A 61 12.76 -8.11 17.18
C GLN A 61 11.57 -7.15 17.37
N PHE A 62 11.77 -6.04 18.07
CA PHE A 62 10.76 -4.99 18.22
C PHE A 62 10.34 -4.44 16.84
N GLN A 63 11.31 -4.17 15.96
CA GLN A 63 11.03 -3.71 14.60
C GLN A 63 10.23 -4.72 13.78
N ARG A 64 10.57 -6.02 13.86
CA ARG A 64 9.80 -7.09 13.19
C ARG A 64 8.36 -7.15 13.68
N ASN A 65 8.16 -7.18 15.01
CA ASN A 65 6.83 -7.20 15.60
C ASN A 65 6.00 -5.97 15.18
N LEU A 66 6.64 -4.79 15.12
CA LEU A 66 5.98 -3.56 14.68
C LEU A 66 5.56 -3.62 13.21
N ILE A 67 6.41 -4.15 12.32
CA ILE A 67 6.08 -4.36 10.90
C ILE A 67 4.90 -5.32 10.76
N GLU A 68 4.93 -6.46 11.46
CA GLU A 68 3.85 -7.45 11.44
C GLU A 68 2.52 -6.86 11.96
N THR A 69 2.57 -6.12 13.06
CA THR A 69 1.40 -5.44 13.63
C THR A 69 0.79 -4.46 12.65
N TYR A 70 1.60 -3.65 11.99
CA TYR A 70 1.09 -2.66 11.04
C TYR A 70 0.51 -3.31 9.78
N LYS A 71 1.17 -4.37 9.26
CA LYS A 71 0.62 -5.17 8.16
C LYS A 71 -0.77 -5.72 8.52
N TYR A 72 -0.90 -6.27 9.73
CA TYR A 72 -2.18 -6.79 10.24
C TYR A 72 -3.25 -5.70 10.31
N VAL A 73 -2.92 -4.52 10.85
CA VAL A 73 -3.88 -3.39 10.94
C VAL A 73 -4.37 -2.95 9.57
N VAL A 74 -3.49 -2.88 8.56
CA VAL A 74 -3.88 -2.56 7.18
C VAL A 74 -4.76 -3.67 6.59
N ASP A 75 -4.35 -4.94 6.73
CA ASP A 75 -5.07 -6.08 6.16
C ASP A 75 -6.47 -6.26 6.80
N MET A 76 -6.61 -5.97 8.09
CA MET A 76 -7.85 -6.12 8.88
C MET A 76 -8.65 -4.83 9.05
N HIS A 77 -8.28 -3.75 8.36
CA HIS A 77 -9.00 -2.48 8.48
C HIS A 77 -10.47 -2.68 8.10
N SER A 78 -11.38 -2.27 9.00
CA SER A 78 -12.82 -2.55 8.87
C SER A 78 -13.57 -1.50 8.07
N SER A 79 -13.01 -0.30 7.90
CA SER A 79 -13.66 0.77 7.13
C SER A 79 -13.87 0.35 5.68
N TYR A 80 -14.94 0.87 5.07
CA TYR A 80 -15.23 0.61 3.67
C TYR A 80 -14.13 1.18 2.76
N GLU A 81 -13.77 2.45 2.92
CA GLU A 81 -12.85 3.14 2.01
C GLU A 81 -11.42 2.61 2.13
N TYR A 82 -10.85 2.59 3.33
CA TYR A 82 -9.49 2.12 3.56
C TYR A 82 -9.36 0.59 3.60
N GLY A 83 -10.33 -0.12 4.17
CA GLY A 83 -10.26 -1.58 4.32
C GLY A 83 -10.75 -2.32 3.08
N HIS A 84 -11.98 -2.05 2.65
CA HIS A 84 -12.53 -2.70 1.45
C HIS A 84 -11.80 -2.24 0.19
N GLY A 85 -11.56 -0.93 0.04
CA GLY A 85 -10.76 -0.38 -1.05
C GLY A 85 -9.36 -0.99 -1.14
N PHE A 86 -8.67 -1.18 0.00
CA PHE A 86 -7.38 -1.87 0.02
C PHE A 86 -7.48 -3.31 -0.48
N ARG A 87 -8.48 -4.08 -0.02
CA ARG A 87 -8.64 -5.49 -0.43
C ARG A 87 -8.92 -5.61 -1.93
N GLU A 88 -9.79 -4.77 -2.48
CA GLU A 88 -10.05 -4.72 -3.93
C GLU A 88 -8.80 -4.31 -4.72
N ALA A 89 -8.12 -3.25 -4.30
CA ALA A 89 -6.91 -2.76 -4.96
C ALA A 89 -5.78 -3.79 -4.90
N LYS A 90 -5.58 -4.44 -3.75
CA LYS A 90 -4.59 -5.51 -3.55
C LYS A 90 -4.89 -6.68 -4.49
N TRP A 91 -6.13 -7.15 -4.53
CA TRP A 91 -6.55 -8.22 -5.43
C TRP A 91 -6.29 -7.85 -6.90
N ALA A 92 -6.66 -6.65 -7.31
CA ALA A 92 -6.42 -6.16 -8.67
C ALA A 92 -4.92 -6.12 -9.00
N VAL A 93 -4.07 -5.67 -8.06
CA VAL A 93 -2.61 -5.63 -8.24
C VAL A 93 -2.00 -7.04 -8.29
N GLU A 94 -2.51 -7.98 -7.50
CA GLU A 94 -2.05 -9.38 -7.53
C GLU A 94 -2.40 -10.06 -8.85
N LYS A 95 -3.64 -9.86 -9.33
CA LYS A 95 -4.16 -10.41 -10.59
C LYS A 95 -3.51 -9.78 -11.83
N TYR A 96 -3.43 -8.45 -11.87
CA TYR A 96 -3.06 -7.70 -13.08
C TYR A 96 -1.66 -7.08 -13.07
N LYS A 97 -0.95 -7.12 -11.92
CA LYS A 97 0.31 -6.41 -11.65
C LYS A 97 0.13 -4.90 -11.48
N LEU A 98 0.96 -4.33 -10.62
CA LEU A 98 0.87 -2.93 -10.17
C LEU A 98 0.79 -1.93 -11.32
N HIS A 99 1.70 -2.04 -12.30
CA HIS A 99 1.76 -1.09 -13.41
C HIS A 99 0.47 -1.11 -14.25
N ARG A 100 -0.06 -2.30 -14.58
CA ARG A 100 -1.32 -2.41 -15.34
C ARG A 100 -2.52 -1.89 -14.57
N THR A 101 -2.57 -2.15 -13.26
CA THR A 101 -3.64 -1.62 -12.40
C THR A 101 -3.62 -0.09 -12.39
N ILE A 102 -2.44 0.53 -12.27
CA ILE A 102 -2.27 1.99 -12.32
C ILE A 102 -2.68 2.52 -13.70
N ASP A 103 -2.22 1.91 -14.80
CA ASP A 103 -2.57 2.34 -16.15
C ASP A 103 -4.09 2.27 -16.41
N HIS A 104 -4.75 1.24 -15.88
CA HIS A 104 -6.20 1.12 -15.93
C HIS A 104 -6.90 2.24 -15.15
N ILE A 105 -6.44 2.56 -13.92
CA ILE A 105 -6.99 3.69 -13.14
C ILE A 105 -6.75 5.03 -13.85
N LEU A 106 -5.59 5.21 -14.47
CA LEU A 106 -5.25 6.41 -15.22
C LEU A 106 -6.18 6.62 -16.42
N THR A 107 -6.65 5.53 -17.03
CA THR A 107 -7.51 5.56 -18.22
C THR A 107 -8.99 5.63 -17.85
N TYR A 108 -9.43 4.80 -16.90
CA TYR A 108 -10.84 4.53 -16.64
C TYR A 108 -11.33 5.03 -15.27
N ARG A 109 -10.43 5.56 -14.42
CA ARG A 109 -10.74 6.08 -13.07
C ARG A 109 -11.35 5.05 -12.11
N LYS A 110 -11.21 3.77 -12.42
CA LYS A 110 -11.67 2.64 -11.58
C LYS A 110 -10.61 1.54 -11.51
N LEU A 111 -10.77 0.61 -10.59
CA LEU A 111 -9.95 -0.61 -10.54
C LEU A 111 -10.34 -1.56 -11.70
N PRO A 112 -9.39 -2.34 -12.23
CA PRO A 112 -9.71 -3.40 -13.19
C PRO A 112 -10.45 -4.55 -12.48
N GLU A 113 -11.51 -5.03 -13.13
CA GLU A 113 -12.33 -6.19 -12.74
C GLU A 113 -11.76 -7.48 -13.35
#